data_AF-A0A969VKL9-F1
#
_entry.id   AF-A0A969VKL9-F1
#
_cell.length_a   1.000
_cell.length_b   1.000
_cell.length_c   1.000
_cell.angle_alpha   90.00
_cell.angle_beta   90.00
_cell.angle_gamma   90.00
#
_symmetry.space_group_name_H-M   'P 1'
#
loop_
_entity.id
_entity.type
_entity.pdbx_description
1 polymer ?
#
loop_
_entity_poly.entity_id
_entity_poly.type
_entity_poly.pdbx_seq_one_letter_code
_entity_poly.pdbx_strand_id
1 'polypeptide(L)' 'NLAHARDLIAAWVTDYNTARPHSALGYQTPAGFALHLTTAIARPAARDKSSARRAIAQPAPNGVIDHRAPVVVG' A
#
# COMPACT_ATOMS: atom_id res chain seq x y z
N ASN A 1 -0.57 -45.99 6.89
CA ASN A 1 0.55 -45.56 7.75
C ASN A 1 0.48 -44.03 7.89
N LEU A 2 -0.09 -43.53 9.00
CA LEU A 2 -0.33 -42.09 9.21
C LEU A 2 0.92 -41.33 9.68
N ALA A 3 1.80 -41.99 10.45
CA ALA A 3 3.06 -41.39 10.90
C ALA A 3 3.94 -41.02 9.70
N HIS A 4 4.13 -41.97 8.78
CA HIS A 4 4.92 -41.74 7.58
C HIS A 4 4.38 -40.59 6.70
N ALA A 5 3.06 -40.48 6.56
CA ALA A 5 2.44 -39.38 5.82
C ALA A 5 2.71 -38.01 6.46
N ARG A 6 2.71 -37.93 7.80
CA ARG A 6 3.06 -36.69 8.52
C ARG A 6 4.51 -36.31 8.32
N ASP A 7 5.42 -37.27 8.35
CA ASP A 7 6.85 -37.03 8.13
C ASP A 7 7.13 -36.48 6.73
N LEU A 8 6.49 -37.08 5.70
CA LEU A 8 6.62 -36.60 4.32
C LEU A 8 6.09 -35.18 4.14
N ILE A 9 4.94 -34.85 4.76
CA ILE A 9 4.38 -33.50 4.70
C ILE A 9 5.30 -32.51 5.41
N ALA A 10 5.82 -32.85 6.59
CA ALA A 10 6.72 -31.99 7.34
C ALA A 10 8.01 -31.70 6.56
N ALA A 11 8.58 -32.73 5.93
CA ALA A 11 9.73 -32.58 5.04
C ALA A 11 9.42 -31.67 3.85
N TRP A 12 8.27 -31.87 3.20
CA TRP A 12 7.85 -31.05 2.08
C TRP A 12 7.61 -29.58 2.46
N VAL A 13 6.94 -29.32 3.60
CA VAL A 13 6.72 -27.96 4.11
C VAL A 13 8.04 -27.24 4.35
N THR A 14 9.02 -27.95 4.91
CA THR A 14 10.36 -27.39 5.15
C THR A 14 11.03 -27.01 3.82
N ASP A 15 11.11 -27.96 2.89
CA ASP A 15 11.73 -27.76 1.58
C ASP A 15 11.09 -26.61 0.78
N TYR A 16 9.75 -26.57 0.75
CA TYR A 16 9.00 -25.50 0.08
C TYR A 16 9.30 -24.12 0.66
N ASN A 17 9.29 -24.00 1.99
CA ASN A 17 9.43 -22.70 2.65
C ASN A 17 10.87 -22.18 2.63
N THR A 18 11.88 -23.06 2.63
CA THR A 18 13.27 -22.65 2.88
C THR A 18 14.22 -22.88 1.71
N ALA A 19 13.97 -23.83 0.81
CA ALA A 19 14.93 -24.22 -0.22
C ALA A 19 14.52 -23.77 -1.62
N ARG A 20 13.22 -23.66 -1.91
CA ARG A 20 12.72 -23.41 -3.27
C ARG A 20 12.56 -21.92 -3.57
N PRO A 21 13.26 -21.38 -4.58
CA PRO A 21 12.99 -20.03 -5.09
C PRO A 21 11.71 -20.02 -5.94
N HIS A 22 10.85 -19.03 -5.74
CA HIS A 22 9.57 -18.92 -6.44
C HIS A 22 9.55 -17.68 -7.34
N SER A 23 9.17 -17.85 -8.61
CA SER A 23 9.14 -16.76 -9.61
C SER A 23 8.23 -15.60 -9.19
N ALA A 24 7.08 -15.90 -8.58
CA ALA A 24 6.16 -14.89 -8.05
C ALA A 24 6.76 -14.03 -6.91
N LEU A 25 7.79 -14.53 -6.23
CA LEU A 25 8.53 -13.83 -5.17
C LEU A 25 9.86 -13.24 -5.68
N GLY A 26 10.04 -13.11 -6.99
CA GLY A 26 11.29 -12.66 -7.59
C GLY A 26 12.43 -13.65 -7.37
N TYR A 27 12.13 -14.95 -7.43
CA TYR A 27 13.07 -16.04 -7.15
C TYR A 27 13.61 -16.08 -5.72
N GLN A 28 12.89 -15.50 -4.76
CA GLN A 28 13.15 -15.69 -3.33
C GLN A 28 12.41 -16.93 -2.80
N THR A 29 12.90 -17.46 -1.69
CA THR A 29 12.16 -18.46 -0.91
C THR A 29 11.03 -17.78 -0.13
N PRO A 30 9.94 -18.48 0.20
CA PRO A 30 8.86 -17.90 1.00
C PRO A 30 9.34 -17.35 2.34
N ALA A 31 10.25 -18.06 3.02
CA ALA A 31 10.86 -17.58 4.26
C ALA A 31 11.70 -16.30 4.05
N GLY A 32 12.49 -16.23 2.98
CA GLY A 32 13.29 -15.04 2.65
C GLY A 32 12.41 -13.82 2.39
N PHE A 33 11.32 -13.99 1.65
CA PHE A 33 10.34 -12.93 1.40
C PHE A 33 9.69 -12.43 2.70
N ALA A 34 9.29 -13.34 3.59
CA ALA A 34 8.69 -12.99 4.89
C ALA A 34 9.66 -12.18 5.78
N LEU A 35 10.96 -12.52 5.77
CA LEU A 35 11.99 -11.76 6.49
C LEU A 35 12.16 -10.35 5.92
N HIS A 36 12.16 -10.20 4.59
CA HIS A 36 12.23 -8.89 3.94
C HIS A 36 11.01 -8.03 4.30
N LEU A 37 9.81 -8.60 4.28
CA LEU A 37 8.59 -7.91 4.68
C LEU A 37 8.63 -7.49 6.16
N THR A 38 9.05 -8.39 7.04
CA THR A 38 9.19 -8.10 8.48
C THR A 38 10.17 -6.96 8.72
N THR A 39 11.30 -6.97 8.01
CA THR A 39 12.31 -5.89 8.09
C THR A 39 11.74 -4.55 7.60
N ALA A 40 10.95 -4.57 6.52
CA ALA A 40 10.31 -3.35 6.00
C ALA A 40 9.30 -2.75 6.99
N ILE A 41 8.51 -3.60 7.67
CA ILE A 41 7.54 -3.17 8.69
C ILE A 41 8.25 -2.67 9.96
N ALA A 42 9.31 -3.37 10.38
CA ALA A 42 10.06 -3.02 11.59
C ALA A 42 10.88 -1.73 11.43
N ARG A 43 11.13 -1.28 10.19
CA ARG A 43 11.78 0.00 9.93
C ARG A 43 10.86 1.13 10.41
N PRO A 44 11.29 1.98 11.36
CA PRO A 44 10.50 3.15 11.75
C PRO A 44 10.22 3.97 10.51
N ALA A 45 8.94 4.24 10.22
CA ALA A 45 8.60 5.27 9.24
C ALA A 45 9.34 6.53 9.68
N ALA A 46 10.20 7.07 8.81
CA ALA A 46 10.74 8.41 9.02
C ALA A 46 9.52 9.29 9.33
N ARG A 47 9.56 10.04 10.45
CA ARG A 47 8.45 10.90 10.87
C ARG A 47 8.10 11.82 9.69
N ASP A 48 7.12 11.43 8.90
CA ASP A 48 6.59 12.27 7.85
C ASP A 48 5.81 13.36 8.58
N LYS A 49 6.46 14.51 8.75
CA LYS A 49 5.83 15.69 9.32
C LYS A 49 4.76 16.27 8.37
N SER A 50 4.46 15.61 7.25
CA SER A 50 3.62 16.16 6.20
C SER A 50 2.63 15.13 5.62
N SER A 51 1.71 14.64 6.46
CA SER A 51 0.41 14.25 5.93
C SER A 51 -0.43 15.51 5.68
N ALA A 52 -0.20 16.18 4.56
CA ALA A 52 -1.10 17.23 4.10
C ALA A 52 -2.34 16.56 3.48
N ARG A 53 -3.54 16.82 4.04
CA ARG A 53 -4.80 16.45 3.40
C ARG A 53 -4.87 17.13 2.04
N ARG A 54 -5.08 16.37 0.95
CA ARG A 54 -5.31 16.95 -0.39
C ARG A 54 -6.54 17.86 -0.32
N ALA A 55 -6.37 19.16 -0.58
CA ALA A 55 -7.49 20.07 -0.80
C ALA A 55 -8.16 19.68 -2.12
N ILE A 56 -9.42 19.22 -2.07
CA ILE A 56 -10.18 18.77 -3.25
C ILE A 56 -10.90 19.95 -3.95
N ALA A 57 -11.03 21.11 -3.29
CA ALA A 57 -11.69 22.28 -3.86
C ALA A 57 -10.72 23.45 -4.03
N GLN A 58 -10.76 24.11 -5.18
CA GLN A 58 -10.19 25.45 -5.33
C GLN A 58 -11.18 26.48 -4.76
N PRO A 59 -10.70 27.54 -4.07
CA PRO A 59 -11.57 28.63 -3.63
C PRO A 59 -12.15 29.36 -4.86
N ALA A 60 -13.42 29.76 -4.79
CA ALA A 60 -14.05 30.53 -5.85
C ALA A 60 -13.27 31.84 -6.12
N PRO A 61 -13.09 32.25 -7.39
CA PRO A 61 -12.46 33.52 -7.70
C PRO A 61 -13.31 34.67 -7.14
N ASN A 62 -12.69 35.55 -6.36
CA ASN A 62 -13.34 36.70 -5.77
C ASN A 62 -13.51 37.79 -6.85
N GLY A 63 -14.75 38.03 -7.30
CA GLY A 63 -15.08 39.22 -8.09
C GLY A 63 -16.10 39.00 -9.21
N VAL A 64 -17.40 39.09 -8.87
CA VAL A 64 -18.41 39.59 -9.82
C VAL A 64 -19.09 40.76 -9.14
N ILE A 65 -18.70 41.97 -9.54
CA ILE A 65 -19.36 43.21 -9.16
C ILE A 65 -20.61 43.32 -10.03
N ASP A 66 -21.78 43.31 -9.41
CA ASP A 66 -23.06 43.45 -10.09
C ASP A 66 -23.32 44.94 -10.37
N HIS A 67 -23.03 45.40 -11.60
CA HIS A 67 -23.42 46.74 -12.03
C HIS A 67 -24.88 46.71 -12.50
N ARG A 68 -25.78 47.00 -11.57
CA ARG A 68 -27.20 47.28 -11.80
C ARG A 68 -27.36 48.46 -12.77
N ALA A 69 -27.89 48.22 -13.97
CA ALA A 69 -28.35 49.27 -14.89
C ALA A 69 -29.83 49.60 -14.61
N PRO A 70 -30.26 50.88 -14.54
CA PRO A 70 -31.67 51.22 -14.44
C PRO A 70 -32.31 51.18 -15.84
N VAL A 71 -33.43 50.48 -15.97
CA VAL A 71 -34.31 50.58 -17.15
C VAL A 71 -35.27 51.75 -16.94
N VAL A 72 -35.21 52.74 -17.82
CA VAL A 72 -36.21 53.80 -17.92
C VAL A 72 -37.41 53.28 -18.74
N VAL A 73 -38.62 53.50 -18.25
CA VAL A 73 -39.87 53.37 -19.02
C VAL A 73 -40.69 54.61 -18.72
N GLY A 74 -41.00 55.37 -19.78
CA GLY A 74 -41.71 56.64 -19.77
C GLY A 74 -41.35 57.45 -21.00
#